data_AF-A0A5N5TDI5-F1
#
_entry.id   AF-A0A5N5TDI5-F1
#
_cell.length_a   1.000
_cell.length_b   1.000
_cell.length_c   1.000
_cell.angle_alpha   90.00
_cell.angle_beta   90.00
_cell.angle_gamma   90.00
#
_symmetry.space_group_name_H-M   'P 1'
#
loop_
_entity.id
_entity.type
_entity.pdbx_description
1 polymer ?
#
loop_
_entity_poly.entity_id
_entity_poly.type
_entity_poly.pdbx_seq_one_letter_code
_entity_poly.pdbx_strand_id
1 'polypeptide(L)'
;MELSHGGFGWLPNLTEVDHSLILPFVMCICNILIVDINTASKKKATNMRKFLPYIFKSISIVLLPIAANVPGCLVLYWTTSSFCGLAQNLLLIQPRVRRALRIPQTPSESETPNRDLKEALMKTYLFKKEK
;
A
#
# COMPACT_ATOMS: atom_id res chain seq x y z
N MET A 1 7.93 30.58 -7.75
CA MET A 1 8.81 29.62 -8.46
C MET A 1 9.69 28.84 -7.48
N GLU A 2 9.16 28.47 -6.31
CA GLU A 2 9.94 27.82 -5.24
C GLU A 2 10.13 26.30 -5.48
N LEU A 3 9.12 25.63 -6.06
CA LEU A 3 9.15 24.19 -6.37
C LEU A 3 10.03 23.81 -7.57
N SER A 4 10.53 24.81 -8.30
CA SER A 4 11.44 24.62 -9.44
C SER A 4 12.91 24.50 -9.01
N HIS A 5 13.24 24.89 -7.77
CA HIS A 5 14.61 24.86 -7.24
C HIS A 5 14.80 23.84 -6.11
N GLY A 6 13.70 23.39 -5.48
CA GLY A 6 13.71 22.38 -4.41
C GLY A 6 13.37 20.99 -4.92
N GLY A 7 14.32 20.32 -5.58
CA GLY A 7 14.19 18.92 -6.01
C GLY A 7 14.09 17.92 -4.84
N PHE A 8 13.54 16.73 -5.09
CA PHE A 8 13.47 15.64 -4.11
C PHE A 8 14.15 14.39 -4.67
N GLY A 9 15.31 14.05 -4.13
CA GLY A 9 16.09 12.89 -4.56
C GLY A 9 16.50 12.99 -6.04
N TRP A 10 15.89 12.15 -6.88
CA TRP A 10 16.15 12.07 -8.33
C TRP A 10 15.28 13.02 -9.18
N LEU A 11 14.39 13.81 -8.57
CA LEU A 11 13.58 14.81 -9.25
C LEU A 11 14.18 16.21 -9.04
N PRO A 12 14.89 16.78 -10.02
CA PRO A 12 15.47 18.11 -9.90
C PRO A 12 14.40 19.23 -9.93
N ASN A 13 13.26 18.98 -10.58
CA ASN A 13 12.14 19.93 -10.67
C ASN A 13 10.81 19.22 -10.33
N LEU A 14 10.15 19.63 -9.23
CA LEU A 14 8.88 19.02 -8.79
C LEU A 14 7.64 19.54 -9.55
N THR A 15 7.81 20.58 -10.37
CA THR A 15 6.73 21.10 -11.23
C THR A 15 6.58 20.36 -12.55
N GLU A 16 7.60 19.58 -12.92
CA GLU A 16 7.57 18.73 -14.10
C GLU A 16 7.06 17.32 -13.77
N VAL A 17 6.66 16.60 -14.82
CA VAL A 17 6.19 15.22 -14.74
C VAL A 17 7.37 14.31 -14.35
N ASP A 18 7.14 13.29 -13.52
CA ASP A 18 8.18 12.31 -13.19
C ASP A 18 8.48 11.40 -14.39
N HIS A 19 9.43 11.83 -15.23
CA HIS A 19 9.92 11.05 -16.37
C HIS A 19 10.60 9.73 -15.96
N SER A 20 11.05 9.61 -14.70
CA SER A 20 11.70 8.38 -14.23
C SER A 20 10.68 7.27 -13.96
N LEU A 21 9.39 7.61 -13.81
CA LEU A 21 8.29 6.70 -13.44
C LEU A 21 8.51 5.92 -12.12
N ILE A 22 9.57 6.23 -11.37
CA ILE A 22 9.91 5.52 -10.14
C ILE A 22 8.84 5.77 -9.07
N LEU A 23 8.41 7.03 -8.86
CA LEU A 23 7.40 7.34 -7.84
C LEU A 23 6.03 6.72 -8.13
N PRO A 24 5.45 6.82 -9.35
CA PRO A 24 4.20 6.16 -9.68
C PRO A 24 4.26 4.64 -9.42
N PHE A 25 5.37 3.99 -9.76
CA PHE A 25 5.55 2.56 -9.52
C PHE A 25 5.61 2.23 -8.03
N VAL A 26 6.38 2.98 -7.24
CA VAL A 26 6.46 2.80 -5.78
C VAL A 26 5.09 3.00 -5.14
N MET A 27 4.38 4.08 -5.51
CA MET A 27 3.01 4.34 -5.05
C MET A 27 2.07 3.17 -5.35
N CYS A 28 2.12 2.66 -6.59
CA CYS A 28 1.29 1.52 -7.02
C CYS A 28 1.59 0.27 -6.19
N ILE A 29 2.88 -0.05 -5.97
CA ILE A 29 3.30 -1.18 -5.14
C ILE A 29 2.81 -1.01 -3.70
N CYS A 30 2.99 0.18 -3.09
CA CYS A 30 2.51 0.47 -1.74
C CYS A 30 0.98 0.26 -1.61
N ASN A 31 0.20 0.77 -2.57
CA ASN A 31 -1.25 0.60 -2.55
C ASN A 31 -1.69 -0.86 -2.69
N ILE A 32 -1.03 -1.64 -3.55
CA ILE A 32 -1.29 -3.08 -3.68
C ILE A 32 -0.96 -3.79 -2.36
N LEU A 33 0.18 -3.48 -1.73
CA LEU A 33 0.57 -4.04 -0.45
C LEU A 33 -0.44 -3.71 0.65
N ILE A 34 -0.92 -2.46 0.73
CA ILE A 34 -1.97 -2.06 1.68
C ILE A 34 -3.20 -2.95 1.54
N VAL A 35 -3.65 -3.20 0.30
CA VAL A 35 -4.82 -4.04 0.02
C VAL A 35 -4.57 -5.49 0.45
N ASP A 36 -3.40 -6.04 0.16
CA ASP A 36 -3.05 -7.41 0.55
C ASP A 36 -2.97 -7.58 2.06
N ILE A 37 -2.32 -6.63 2.73
CA ILE A 37 -2.19 -6.56 4.18
C ILE A 37 -3.57 -6.47 4.85
N ASN A 38 -4.46 -5.62 4.32
CA ASN A 38 -5.83 -5.47 4.80
C ASN A 38 -6.68 -6.73 4.58
N THR A 39 -6.43 -7.44 3.49
CA THR A 39 -7.16 -8.67 3.15
C THR A 39 -6.69 -9.84 4.02
N ALA A 40 -5.37 -9.99 4.19
CA ALA A 40 -4.77 -11.02 5.02
C ALA A 40 -5.13 -10.89 6.51
N SER A 41 -5.30 -9.64 6.99
CA SER A 41 -5.69 -9.38 8.39
C SER A 41 -7.13 -9.78 8.72
N LYS A 42 -7.98 -10.05 7.72
CA LYS A 42 -9.42 -10.33 7.93
C LYS A 42 -9.70 -11.83 7.75
N LYS A 43 -9.87 -12.57 8.87
CA LYS A 43 -10.18 -14.02 8.88
C LYS A 43 -11.50 -14.41 8.21
N LYS A 44 -12.53 -13.54 8.24
CA LYS A 44 -13.85 -13.81 7.64
C LYS A 44 -14.15 -12.84 6.50
N ALA A 45 -13.88 -13.27 5.27
CA ALA A 45 -14.33 -12.59 4.07
C ALA A 45 -15.63 -13.21 3.54
N THR A 46 -16.73 -12.45 3.61
CA THR A 46 -17.96 -12.74 2.85
C THR A 46 -17.63 -12.84 1.35
N ASN A 47 -18.36 -13.65 0.57
CA ASN A 47 -18.08 -13.82 -0.87
C ASN A 47 -17.99 -12.48 -1.64
N MET A 48 -18.81 -11.49 -1.29
CA MET A 48 -18.74 -10.14 -1.86
C MET A 48 -17.43 -9.39 -1.52
N ARG A 49 -16.88 -9.61 -0.33
CA ARG A 49 -15.63 -8.99 0.13
C ARG A 49 -14.38 -9.61 -0.51
N LYS A 50 -14.51 -10.76 -1.17
CA LYS A 50 -13.41 -11.39 -1.94
C LYS A 50 -13.10 -10.63 -3.23
N PHE A 51 -14.09 -9.99 -3.85
CA PHE A 51 -13.91 -9.21 -5.08
C PHE A 51 -13.32 -7.82 -4.83
N LEU A 52 -13.65 -7.22 -3.69
CA LEU A 52 -13.22 -5.89 -3.30
C LEU A 52 -11.69 -5.64 -3.40
N PRO A 53 -10.79 -6.54 -2.93
CA PRO A 53 -9.35 -6.35 -3.10
C PRO A 53 -8.90 -6.38 -4.56
N TYR A 54 -9.52 -7.20 -5.42
CA TYR A 54 -9.20 -7.19 -6.85
C TYR A 54 -9.58 -5.86 -7.50
N ILE A 55 -10.72 -5.28 -7.13
CA ILE A 55 -11.14 -3.97 -7.62
C ILE A 55 -10.13 -2.90 -7.18
N PHE A 56 -9.75 -2.85 -5.90
CA PHE A 56 -8.79 -1.86 -5.42
C PHE A 56 -7.39 -2.02 -6.05
N LYS A 57 -6.95 -3.25 -6.31
CA LYS A 57 -5.71 -3.51 -7.05
C LYS A 57 -5.81 -3.01 -8.50
N SER A 58 -6.92 -3.28 -9.18
CA SER A 58 -7.17 -2.77 -10.54
C SER A 58 -7.18 -1.24 -10.58
N ILE A 59 -7.86 -0.60 -9.61
CA ILE A 59 -7.85 0.86 -9.47
C ILE A 59 -6.41 1.36 -9.31
N SER A 60 -5.60 0.72 -8.46
CA SER A 60 -4.21 1.12 -8.24
C SER A 60 -3.36 1.03 -9.52
N ILE A 61 -3.60 0.01 -10.35
CA ILE A 61 -2.93 -0.16 -11.65
C ILE A 61 -3.39 0.91 -12.65
N VAL A 62 -4.69 1.22 -12.70
CA VAL A 62 -5.23 2.29 -13.58
C VAL A 62 -4.76 3.67 -13.11
N LEU A 63 -4.50 3.84 -11.82
CA LEU A 63 -3.97 5.09 -11.27
C LEU A 63 -2.49 5.31 -11.63
N LEU A 64 -1.75 4.27 -12.02
CA LEU A 64 -0.34 4.37 -12.44
C LEU A 64 -0.14 5.30 -13.66
N PRO A 65 -0.83 5.12 -14.81
CA PRO A 65 -0.70 6.05 -15.93
C PRO A 65 -1.23 7.45 -15.59
N ILE A 66 -2.23 7.59 -14.72
CA ILE A 66 -2.70 8.90 -14.28
C ILE A 66 -1.60 9.61 -13.48
N ALA A 67 -0.98 8.91 -12.53
CA ALA A 67 0.17 9.42 -11.77
C ALA A 67 1.36 9.77 -12.68
N ALA A 68 1.56 9.05 -13.79
CA ALA A 68 2.59 9.36 -14.77
C ALA A 68 2.30 10.62 -15.62
N ASN A 69 1.08 11.16 -15.61
CA ASN A 69 0.71 12.35 -16.40
C ASN A 69 0.48 13.61 -15.55
N VAL A 70 0.55 13.51 -14.22
CA VAL A 70 0.37 14.64 -13.31
C VAL A 70 1.73 15.19 -12.82
N PRO A 71 1.78 16.43 -12.27
CA PRO A 71 3.02 17.01 -11.78
C PRO A 71 3.67 16.16 -10.69
N GLY A 72 5.01 16.06 -10.69
CA GLY A 72 5.77 15.21 -9.77
C GLY A 72 5.50 15.49 -8.28
N CYS A 73 5.24 16.74 -7.91
CA CYS A 73 4.83 17.12 -6.55
C CYS A 73 3.57 16.37 -6.06
N LEU A 74 2.59 16.19 -6.94
CA LEU A 74 1.35 15.49 -6.59
C LEU A 74 1.59 13.99 -6.41
N VAL A 75 2.41 13.40 -7.28
CA VAL A 75 2.81 11.99 -7.16
C VAL A 75 3.61 11.75 -5.88
N LEU A 76 4.50 12.66 -5.52
CA LEU A 76 5.27 12.60 -4.28
C LEU A 76 4.35 12.67 -3.05
N TYR A 77 3.37 13.57 -3.06
CA TYR A 77 2.35 13.65 -2.02
C TYR A 77 1.57 12.34 -1.91
N TRP A 78 1.09 11.78 -3.03
CA TRP A 78 0.37 10.51 -3.04
C TRP A 78 1.24 9.35 -2.57
N THR A 79 2.51 9.29 -3.00
CA THR A 79 3.47 8.26 -2.57
C THR A 79 3.70 8.33 -1.07
N THR A 80 3.94 9.53 -0.53
CA THR A 80 4.16 9.74 0.90
C THR A 80 2.93 9.38 1.71
N SER A 81 1.74 9.79 1.25
CA SER A 81 0.46 9.45 1.88
C SER A 81 0.20 7.95 1.90
N SER A 82 0.42 7.26 0.77
CA SER A 82 0.34 5.80 0.67
C SER A 82 1.36 5.12 1.58
N PHE A 83 2.60 5.63 1.66
CA PHE A 83 3.61 5.08 2.56
C PHE A 83 3.21 5.23 4.03
N CYS A 84 2.71 6.40 4.43
CA CYS A 84 2.16 6.62 5.77
C CYS A 84 0.97 5.69 6.06
N GLY A 85 0.06 5.50 5.09
CA GLY A 85 -1.05 4.55 5.21
C GLY A 85 -0.58 3.10 5.34
N LEU A 86 0.46 2.70 4.62
CA LEU A 86 1.09 1.38 4.75
C LEU A 86 1.70 1.21 6.13
N ALA A 87 2.45 2.20 6.62
CA ALA A 87 3.03 2.19 7.95
C ALA A 87 1.94 2.08 9.03
N GLN A 88 0.85 2.84 8.92
CA GLN A 88 -0.29 2.74 9.82
C GLN A 88 -0.92 1.33 9.80
N ASN A 89 -1.13 0.75 8.62
CA ASN A 89 -1.67 -0.62 8.50
C ASN A 89 -0.74 -1.66 9.15
N LEU A 90 0.57 -1.55 8.95
CA LEU A 90 1.56 -2.44 9.57
C LEU A 90 1.60 -2.29 11.09
N LEU A 91 1.56 -1.05 11.59
CA LEU A 91 1.50 -0.76 13.02
C LEU A 91 0.23 -1.33 13.66
N LEU A 92 -0.92 -1.22 12.98
CA LEU A 92 -2.18 -1.79 13.44
C LEU A 92 -2.21 -3.32 13.38
N ILE A 93 -1.43 -3.97 12.54
CA ILE A 93 -1.29 -5.43 12.57
C ILE A 93 -0.47 -5.89 13.76
N GLN A 94 0.45 -5.06 14.25
CA GLN A 94 1.33 -5.44 15.34
C GLN A 94 0.54 -5.52 16.67
N PRO A 95 0.37 -6.72 17.26
CA PRO A 95 -0.43 -6.90 18.48
C PRO A 95 0.19 -6.17 19.68
N ARG A 96 1.50 -5.95 19.68
CA ARG A 96 2.22 -5.15 20.69
C ARG A 96 1.82 -3.67 20.67
N VAL A 97 1.64 -3.10 19.47
CA VAL A 97 1.24 -1.68 19.30
C VAL A 97 -0.22 -1.51 19.68
N ARG A 98 -1.09 -2.44 19.25
CA ARG A 98 -2.50 -2.42 19.66
C ARG A 98 -2.70 -2.60 21.16
N ARG A 99 -1.90 -3.45 21.80
CA ARG A 99 -1.90 -3.62 23.26
C ARG A 99 -1.38 -2.36 23.99
N ALA A 100 -0.36 -1.69 23.44
CA ALA A 100 0.11 -0.40 23.96
C ALA A 100 -0.97 0.70 23.84
N LEU A 101 -1.75 0.68 22.76
CA LEU A 101 -2.88 1.59 22.51
C LEU A 101 -4.20 1.15 23.16
N ARG A 102 -4.20 0.09 24.00
CA ARG A 102 -5.39 -0.46 24.69
C ARG A 102 -6.57 -0.82 23.77
N ILE A 103 -6.29 -1.20 22.53
CA ILE A 103 -7.34 -1.61 21.58
C ILE A 103 -7.80 -3.04 21.96
N PRO A 104 -9.11 -3.25 22.28
CA PRO A 104 -9.61 -4.56 22.69
C PRO A 104 -9.48 -5.61 21.58
N GLN A 105 -9.28 -6.87 21.97
CA GLN A 105 -9.20 -7.98 21.03
C GLN A 105 -10.56 -8.19 20.36
N THR A 106 -10.61 -8.08 19.04
CA THR A 106 -11.78 -8.48 18.27
C THR A 106 -11.72 -9.99 17.98
N PRO A 107 -12.84 -10.72 18.07
CA PRO A 107 -12.87 -12.19 17.90
C PRO A 107 -12.51 -12.70 16.49
N SER A 108 -12.19 -11.78 15.56
CA SER A 108 -11.72 -12.10 14.21
C SER A 108 -10.19 -12.18 14.11
N GLU A 109 -9.47 -12.04 15.21
CA GLU A 109 -8.01 -11.96 15.21
C GLU A 109 -7.30 -13.30 15.25
N SER A 110 -6.07 -13.30 14.76
CA SER A 110 -5.18 -14.44 14.78
C SER A 110 -4.19 -14.38 15.92
N GLU A 111 -3.89 -15.55 16.52
CA GLU A 111 -2.90 -15.67 17.58
C GLU A 111 -1.49 -15.25 17.11
N THR A 112 -1.22 -15.30 15.80
CA THR A 112 0.09 -14.95 15.21
C THR A 112 0.01 -14.02 13.99
N PRO A 113 -0.41 -12.74 14.15
CA PRO A 113 -0.71 -11.82 13.04
C PRO A 113 0.44 -11.65 12.04
N ASN A 114 1.68 -11.59 12.52
CA ASN A 114 2.86 -11.42 11.67
C ASN A 114 3.25 -12.69 10.91
N ARG A 115 2.94 -13.88 11.43
CA ARG A 115 3.21 -15.15 10.74
C ARG A 115 2.16 -15.39 9.68
N ASP A 116 0.89 -15.17 10.02
CA ASP A 116 -0.23 -15.34 9.10
C ASP A 116 -0.18 -14.36 7.93
N LEU A 117 0.24 -13.11 8.18
CA LEU A 117 0.49 -12.14 7.10
C LEU A 117 1.62 -12.60 6.19
N LYS A 118 2.76 -13.03 6.75
CA LYS A 118 3.89 -13.54 5.96
C LYS A 118 3.50 -14.76 5.14
N GLU A 119 2.76 -15.70 5.73
CA GLU A 119 2.28 -16.90 5.06
C GLU A 119 1.24 -16.57 3.98
N ALA A 120 0.31 -15.65 4.24
CA ALA A 120 -0.66 -15.19 3.24
C ALA A 120 0.02 -14.51 2.06
N LEU A 121 0.97 -13.60 2.32
CA LEU A 121 1.75 -12.94 1.28
C LEU A 121 2.58 -13.98 0.50
N MET A 122 3.33 -14.83 1.21
CA MET A 122 4.15 -15.87 0.60
C MET A 122 3.30 -16.80 -0.27
N LYS A 123 2.11 -17.20 0.18
CA LYS A 123 1.17 -17.99 -0.62
C LYS A 123 0.70 -17.22 -1.85
N THR A 124 0.28 -15.96 -1.72
CA THR A 124 -0.17 -15.16 -2.87
C THR A 124 0.95 -14.94 -3.91
N TYR A 125 2.18 -14.71 -3.48
CA TYR A 125 3.32 -14.47 -4.37
C TYR A 125 3.89 -15.77 -4.96
N LEU A 126 3.95 -16.87 -4.20
CA LEU A 126 4.40 -18.17 -4.69
C LEU A 126 3.38 -18.85 -5.59
N PHE A 127 2.09 -18.79 -5.27
CA PHE A 127 1.03 -19.36 -6.11
C PHE A 127 0.89 -18.63 -7.45
N LYS A 128 1.36 -17.37 -7.52
CA LYS A 128 1.49 -16.63 -8.78
C LYS A 128 2.73 -17.04 -9.59
N LYS A 129 3.70 -17.74 -8.99
CA LYS A 129 4.93 -18.20 -9.65
C LYS A 129 4.76 -19.57 -10.32
N GLU A 130 3.77 -20.37 -9.93
CA GLU A 130 3.49 -21.71 -10.49
C GLU A 130 2.46 -21.74 -11.63
N LYS A 131 1.99 -20.58 -12.11
CA LYS A 131 1.12 -20.44 -13.30
C LYS A 131 1.77 -19.54 -14.32
#